data_AF-A0A956L9D0-F1
#
_entry.id   AF-A0A956L9D0-F1
#
_cell.length_a   1.000
_cell.length_b   1.000
_cell.length_c   1.000
_cell.angle_alpha   90.00
_cell.angle_beta   90.00
_cell.angle_gamma   90.00
#
_symmetry.space_group_name_H-M   'P 1'
#
loop_
_entity.id
_entity.type
_entity.pdbx_description
1 polymer ?
#
loop_
_entity_poly.entity_id
_entity_poly.type
_entity_poly.pdbx_seq_one_letter_code
_entity_poly.pdbx_strand_id
1 'polypeptide(L)'
;MSLRVPALLTGLSLLSLPLCGCFANVEHFADKAAKHSCKRLRECRKADFEERYDGDLARCRDDQYTDFLDFHDNVLEELHCEYIPDEARECVSVMRAVNKDCSEAADDDISDACDRVYDCPGLLESADPASPSDLADPGAPADAEDASTAPERADALGEPEGGAADLVEVIDPFDALTTPAP
;
A
#
# COMPACT_ATOMS: atom_id res chain seq x y z
N MET A 1 32.42 -14.59 -60.10
CA MET A 1 31.20 -13.92 -59.58
C MET A 1 30.54 -14.87 -58.59
N SER A 2 30.73 -14.65 -57.29
CA SER A 2 30.16 -15.50 -56.24
C SER A 2 29.47 -14.60 -55.22
N LEU A 3 28.14 -14.64 -55.23
CA LEU A 3 27.30 -14.03 -54.20
C LEU A 3 27.20 -15.00 -53.03
N ARG A 4 27.62 -14.55 -51.83
CA ARG A 4 27.46 -15.25 -50.55
C ARG A 4 26.62 -14.39 -49.61
N VAL A 5 25.38 -14.81 -49.41
CA VAL A 5 24.44 -14.53 -48.29
C VAL A 5 23.58 -15.80 -48.24
N PRO A 6 23.10 -16.38 -47.11
CA PRO A 6 22.97 -15.91 -45.71
C PRO A 6 23.41 -16.97 -44.64
N ALA A 7 23.53 -16.60 -43.36
CA ALA A 7 23.32 -17.51 -42.21
C ALA A 7 23.46 -16.77 -40.85
N LEU A 8 22.66 -15.73 -40.60
CA LEU A 8 22.62 -15.06 -39.29
C LEU A 8 21.20 -14.59 -38.97
N LEU A 9 20.20 -15.49 -38.94
CA LEU A 9 18.80 -15.11 -38.67
C LEU A 9 17.97 -16.21 -37.99
N THR A 10 18.58 -16.99 -37.09
CA THR A 10 17.86 -17.99 -36.28
C THR A 10 18.44 -17.99 -34.87
N GLY A 11 17.91 -17.17 -33.97
CA GLY A 11 18.39 -17.15 -32.57
C GLY A 11 17.82 -16.09 -31.63
N LEU A 12 16.68 -15.46 -31.95
CA LEU A 12 16.00 -14.50 -31.05
C LEU A 12 14.50 -14.78 -31.02
N SER A 13 14.07 -15.95 -30.53
CA SER A 13 12.64 -16.27 -30.35
C SER A 13 12.33 -17.08 -29.08
N LEU A 14 13.14 -16.92 -28.03
CA LEU A 14 13.01 -17.71 -26.79
C LEU A 14 12.82 -16.89 -25.50
N LEU A 15 12.46 -15.60 -25.60
CA LEU A 15 12.19 -14.76 -24.42
C LEU A 15 10.84 -14.04 -24.46
N SER A 16 9.84 -14.65 -25.09
CA SER A 16 8.43 -14.32 -24.80
C SER A 16 7.95 -15.18 -23.63
N LEU A 17 8.57 -15.02 -22.45
CA LEU A 17 7.93 -15.47 -21.22
C LEU A 17 6.69 -14.59 -21.03
N PRO A 18 5.49 -15.17 -20.87
CA PRO A 18 4.31 -14.39 -20.59
C PRO A 18 4.48 -13.76 -19.21
N LEU A 19 4.90 -12.50 -19.18
CA LEU A 19 4.91 -11.64 -17.98
C LEU A 19 3.48 -11.34 -17.47
N CYS A 20 2.45 -12.04 -17.98
CA CYS A 20 1.04 -11.76 -17.72
C CYS A 20 0.50 -12.34 -16.40
N GLY A 21 1.32 -12.95 -15.54
CA GLY A 21 0.79 -13.75 -14.41
C GLY A 21 0.83 -13.13 -13.02
N CYS A 22 1.63 -12.10 -12.74
CA CYS A 22 1.94 -11.73 -11.35
C CYS A 22 0.85 -10.95 -10.60
N PHE A 23 -0.30 -10.67 -11.20
CA PHE A 23 -1.39 -9.93 -10.55
C PHE A 23 -2.76 -10.56 -10.82
N ALA A 24 -2.79 -11.79 -11.33
CA ALA A 24 -4.04 -12.47 -11.67
C ALA A 24 -4.87 -12.90 -10.44
N ASN A 25 -4.31 -12.79 -9.22
CA ASN A 25 -4.95 -13.20 -7.98
C ASN A 25 -4.74 -12.10 -6.91
N VAL A 26 -5.82 -11.80 -6.18
CA VAL A 26 -5.89 -10.88 -5.05
C VAL A 26 -4.79 -11.15 -4.01
N GLU A 27 -4.49 -12.40 -3.66
CA GLU A 27 -3.43 -12.74 -2.70
C GLU A 27 -2.08 -12.17 -3.14
N HIS A 28 -1.78 -12.26 -4.45
CA HIS A 28 -0.51 -11.75 -4.96
C HIS A 28 -0.48 -10.22 -4.93
N PHE A 29 -1.61 -9.57 -5.21
CA PHE A 29 -1.74 -8.13 -5.08
C PHE A 29 -1.61 -7.69 -3.62
N ALA A 30 -2.36 -8.28 -2.69
CA ALA A 30 -2.31 -8.00 -1.26
C ALA A 30 -0.88 -8.08 -0.73
N ASP A 31 -0.14 -9.13 -1.11
CA ASP A 31 1.27 -9.28 -0.71
C ASP A 31 2.17 -8.14 -1.20
N LYS A 32 2.00 -7.72 -2.46
CA LYS A 32 2.79 -6.65 -3.05
C LYS A 32 2.40 -5.29 -2.49
N ALA A 33 1.10 -5.01 -2.38
CA ALA A 33 0.58 -3.79 -1.79
C ALA A 33 1.07 -3.66 -0.35
N ALA A 34 0.88 -4.68 0.50
CA ALA A 34 1.36 -4.70 1.88
C ALA A 34 2.87 -4.43 1.98
N LYS A 35 3.67 -5.08 1.13
CA LYS A 35 5.12 -4.83 1.07
C LYS A 35 5.45 -3.37 0.76
N HIS A 36 4.77 -2.75 -0.19
CA HIS A 36 5.04 -1.36 -0.58
C HIS A 36 4.50 -0.36 0.45
N SER A 37 3.30 -0.59 0.99
CA SER A 37 2.71 0.19 2.09
C SER A 37 3.61 0.22 3.32
N CYS A 38 4.09 -0.93 3.79
CA CYS A 38 4.98 -0.98 4.96
C CYS A 38 6.33 -0.32 4.74
N LYS A 39 6.90 -0.43 3.53
CA LYS A 39 8.13 0.28 3.18
C LYS A 39 7.94 1.80 3.23
N ARG A 40 6.84 2.30 2.66
CA ARG A 40 6.48 3.72 2.70
C ARG A 40 6.19 4.18 4.13
N LEU A 41 5.46 3.39 4.92
CA LEU A 41 5.15 3.69 6.31
C LEU A 41 6.43 3.86 7.14
N ARG A 42 7.39 2.93 7.00
CA ARG A 42 8.70 3.03 7.67
C ARG A 42 9.47 4.29 7.27
N GLU A 43 9.42 4.68 5.99
CA GLU A 43 10.15 5.83 5.47
C GLU A 43 9.50 7.16 5.89
N CYS A 44 8.18 7.27 5.71
CA CYS A 44 7.44 8.53 5.84
C CYS A 44 6.87 8.76 7.23
N ARG A 45 6.54 7.69 7.96
CA ARG A 45 5.94 7.73 9.30
C ARG A 45 6.68 6.79 10.24
N LYS A 46 7.99 7.01 10.37
CA LYS A 46 8.88 6.17 11.16
C LYS A 46 8.40 5.98 12.61
N ALA A 47 7.91 7.04 13.26
CA ALA A 47 7.40 6.97 14.62
C ALA A 47 6.22 5.99 14.73
N ASP A 48 5.22 6.11 13.84
CA ASP A 48 4.06 5.20 13.81
C ASP A 48 4.46 3.76 13.49
N PHE A 49 5.47 3.57 12.64
CA PHE A 49 5.99 2.25 12.30
C PHE A 49 6.69 1.59 13.50
N GLU A 50 7.54 2.34 14.21
CA GLU A 50 8.22 1.88 15.41
C GLU A 50 7.23 1.61 16.55
N GLU A 51 6.24 2.47 16.75
CA GLU A 51 5.21 2.30 17.79
C GLU A 51 4.32 1.08 17.52
N ARG A 52 3.83 0.92 16.29
CA ARG A 52 2.85 -0.12 15.98
C ARG A 52 3.47 -1.49 15.74
N TYR A 53 4.65 -1.53 15.12
CA TYR A 53 5.28 -2.77 14.66
C TYR A 53 6.64 -3.04 15.31
N ASP A 54 7.07 -2.26 16.28
CA ASP A 54 8.38 -2.40 16.94
C ASP A 54 9.56 -2.32 15.94
N GLY A 55 9.36 -1.63 14.82
CA GLY A 55 10.33 -1.56 13.73
C GLY A 55 10.39 -2.82 12.84
N ASP A 56 9.52 -3.81 13.07
CA ASP A 56 9.47 -5.07 12.33
C ASP A 56 8.68 -4.93 11.01
N LEU A 57 9.42 -4.97 9.90
CA LEU A 57 8.84 -4.88 8.56
C LEU A 57 8.07 -6.14 8.16
N ALA A 58 8.47 -7.32 8.65
CA ALA A 58 7.79 -8.56 8.35
C ALA A 58 6.43 -8.61 9.05
N ARG A 59 6.39 -8.21 10.33
CA ARG A 59 5.13 -8.07 11.08
C ARG A 59 4.18 -7.08 10.42
N CYS A 60 4.66 -5.90 10.04
CA CYS A 60 3.84 -4.94 9.30
C CYS A 60 3.26 -5.52 8.01
N ARG A 61 4.06 -6.25 7.24
CA ARG A 61 3.60 -6.86 5.97
C ARG A 61 2.55 -7.94 6.22
N ASP A 62 2.71 -8.77 7.24
CA ASP A 62 1.77 -9.84 7.59
C ASP A 62 0.41 -9.27 8.04
N ASP A 63 0.44 -8.25 8.91
CA ASP A 63 -0.75 -7.54 9.39
C ASP A 63 -1.47 -6.88 8.19
N GLN A 64 -0.77 -6.09 7.38
CA GLN A 64 -1.35 -5.43 6.20
C GLN A 64 -1.86 -6.42 5.14
N TYR A 65 -1.15 -7.53 4.92
CA TYR A 65 -1.59 -8.59 4.01
C TYR A 65 -2.92 -9.18 4.47
N THR A 66 -3.03 -9.48 5.76
CA THR A 66 -4.24 -10.02 6.37
C THR A 66 -5.38 -8.99 6.27
N ASP A 67 -5.12 -7.73 6.59
CA ASP A 67 -6.12 -6.65 6.47
C ASP A 67 -6.66 -6.51 5.04
N PHE A 68 -5.81 -6.62 4.01
CA PHE A 68 -6.24 -6.59 2.62
C PHE A 68 -7.14 -7.77 2.25
N LEU A 69 -6.80 -8.98 2.69
CA LEU A 69 -7.60 -10.17 2.41
C LEU A 69 -8.91 -10.15 3.18
N ASP A 70 -8.87 -9.79 4.46
CA ASP A 70 -10.08 -9.67 5.27
C ASP A 70 -11.03 -8.62 4.69
N PHE A 71 -10.52 -7.49 4.20
CA PHE A 71 -11.35 -6.51 3.51
C PHE A 71 -11.93 -7.04 2.20
N HIS A 72 -11.13 -7.80 1.43
CA HIS A 72 -11.61 -8.44 0.21
C HIS A 72 -12.76 -9.43 0.47
N ASP A 73 -12.52 -10.39 1.37
CA ASP A 73 -13.43 -11.50 1.64
C ASP A 73 -14.69 -11.04 2.40
N ASN A 74 -14.57 -10.06 3.31
CA ASN A 74 -15.70 -9.67 4.17
C ASN A 74 -16.46 -8.44 3.67
N VAL A 75 -15.86 -7.55 2.87
CA VAL A 75 -16.51 -6.30 2.43
C VAL A 75 -16.75 -6.31 0.93
N LEU A 76 -15.70 -6.57 0.15
CA LEU A 76 -15.79 -6.44 -1.31
C LEU A 76 -16.58 -7.58 -1.94
N GLU A 77 -16.46 -8.81 -1.43
CA GLU A 77 -17.27 -9.94 -1.90
C GLU A 77 -18.76 -9.74 -1.57
N GLU A 78 -19.09 -9.22 -0.38
CA GLU A 78 -20.48 -8.92 0.02
C GLU A 78 -21.11 -7.83 -0.86
N LEU A 79 -20.30 -6.86 -1.30
CA LEU A 79 -20.72 -5.78 -2.21
C LEU A 79 -20.71 -6.20 -3.68
N HIS A 80 -20.38 -7.46 -3.99
CA HIS A 80 -20.25 -7.98 -5.35
C HIS A 80 -19.27 -7.16 -6.21
N CYS A 81 -18.21 -6.63 -5.60
CA CYS A 81 -17.17 -5.92 -6.33
C CYS A 81 -16.32 -6.89 -7.17
N GLU A 82 -16.02 -6.52 -8.40
CA GLU A 82 -15.15 -7.29 -9.30
C GLU A 82 -13.70 -6.83 -9.15
N TYR A 83 -12.79 -7.75 -8.84
CA TYR A 83 -11.36 -7.48 -8.83
C TYR A 83 -10.82 -7.30 -10.25
N ILE A 84 -10.09 -6.22 -10.51
CA ILE A 84 -9.52 -5.87 -11.81
C ILE A 84 -7.98 -6.04 -11.78
N PRO A 85 -7.42 -7.15 -12.29
CA PRO A 85 -5.98 -7.46 -12.21
C PRO A 85 -5.06 -6.41 -12.83
N ASP A 86 -5.50 -5.75 -13.90
CA ASP A 86 -4.70 -4.74 -14.59
C ASP A 86 -4.59 -3.44 -13.78
N GLU A 87 -5.67 -3.02 -13.10
CA GLU A 87 -5.66 -1.88 -12.19
C GLU A 87 -4.87 -2.19 -10.92
N ALA A 88 -4.94 -3.43 -10.42
CA ALA A 88 -4.08 -3.92 -9.32
C ALA A 88 -2.59 -3.81 -9.63
N ARG A 89 -2.21 -4.13 -10.88
CA ARG A 89 -0.83 -3.96 -11.35
C ARG A 89 -0.43 -2.48 -11.38
N GLU A 90 -1.32 -1.60 -11.83
CA GLU A 90 -1.08 -0.16 -11.88
C GLU A 90 -0.92 0.42 -10.47
N CYS A 91 -1.84 0.12 -9.55
CA CYS A 91 -1.74 0.49 -8.13
C CYS A 91 -0.37 0.12 -7.53
N VAL A 92 0.05 -1.14 -7.67
CA VAL A 92 1.37 -1.58 -7.17
C VAL A 92 2.53 -0.88 -7.88
N SER A 93 2.37 -0.55 -9.17
CA SER A 93 3.36 0.21 -9.95
C SER A 93 3.53 1.62 -9.38
N VAL A 94 2.44 2.38 -9.13
CA VAL A 94 2.58 3.73 -8.58
C VAL A 94 3.05 3.70 -7.13
N MET A 95 2.54 2.79 -6.29
CA MET A 95 3.03 2.60 -4.91
C MET A 95 4.55 2.34 -4.88
N ARG A 96 5.06 1.57 -5.84
CA ARG A 96 6.50 1.35 -5.99
C ARG A 96 7.23 2.62 -6.42
N ALA A 97 6.68 3.37 -7.37
CA ALA A 97 7.29 4.57 -7.92
C ALA A 97 7.43 5.68 -6.87
N VAL A 98 6.39 5.90 -6.07
CA VAL A 98 6.35 6.97 -5.06
C VAL A 98 6.79 6.52 -3.67
N ASN A 99 7.37 5.32 -3.52
CA ASN A 99 7.62 4.71 -2.20
C ASN A 99 8.46 5.52 -1.20
N LYS A 100 9.24 6.50 -1.68
CA LYS A 100 10.09 7.41 -0.88
C LYS A 100 9.57 8.84 -0.83
N ASP A 101 8.50 9.16 -1.54
CA ASP A 101 7.95 10.51 -1.64
C ASP A 101 6.84 10.71 -0.60
N CYS A 102 7.13 11.34 0.53
CA CYS A 102 6.17 11.49 1.63
C CYS A 102 5.22 12.70 1.49
N SER A 103 5.04 13.21 0.27
CA SER A 103 4.10 14.30 0.00
C SER A 103 2.65 13.82 -0.06
N GLU A 104 1.72 14.74 0.20
CA GLU A 104 0.28 14.50 0.04
C GLU A 104 -0.08 14.10 -1.40
N ALA A 105 0.58 14.70 -2.39
CA ALA A 105 0.37 14.36 -3.80
C ALA A 105 0.71 12.89 -4.10
N ALA A 106 1.73 12.32 -3.46
CA ALA A 106 2.06 10.91 -3.60
C ALA A 106 1.04 10.00 -2.90
N ASP A 107 0.39 10.46 -1.83
CA ASP A 107 -0.72 9.73 -1.20
C ASP A 107 -1.98 9.77 -2.09
N ASP A 108 -2.27 10.92 -2.72
CA ASP A 108 -3.36 11.07 -3.69
C ASP A 108 -3.15 10.16 -4.91
N ASP A 109 -1.94 10.13 -5.48
CA ASP A 109 -1.58 9.26 -6.61
C ASP A 109 -1.81 7.77 -6.27
N ILE A 110 -1.45 7.35 -5.05
CA ILE A 110 -1.69 5.99 -4.57
C ILE A 110 -3.19 5.72 -4.45
N SER A 111 -3.94 6.61 -3.80
CA SER A 111 -5.39 6.44 -3.63
C SER A 111 -6.08 6.31 -4.97
N ASP A 112 -5.86 7.26 -5.89
CA ASP A 112 -6.46 7.28 -7.22
C ASP A 112 -6.17 6.00 -8.01
N ALA A 113 -4.94 5.48 -7.93
CA ALA A 113 -4.55 4.25 -8.61
C ALA A 113 -5.15 3.00 -7.96
N CYS A 114 -5.23 2.95 -6.64
CA CYS A 114 -5.67 1.78 -5.90
C CYS A 114 -7.20 1.69 -5.73
N ASP A 115 -7.93 2.80 -5.84
CA ASP A 115 -9.39 2.83 -5.82
C ASP A 115 -10.00 2.13 -7.05
N ARG A 116 -9.26 2.03 -8.15
CA ARG A 116 -9.70 1.34 -9.38
C ARG A 116 -9.47 -0.17 -9.37
N VAL A 117 -8.85 -0.70 -8.32
CA VAL A 117 -8.54 -2.14 -8.21
C VAL A 117 -9.82 -2.99 -8.16
N TYR A 118 -10.91 -2.41 -7.65
CA TYR A 118 -12.19 -3.07 -7.53
C TYR A 118 -13.28 -2.25 -8.21
N ASP A 119 -14.02 -2.88 -9.12
CA ASP A 119 -15.22 -2.29 -9.71
C ASP A 119 -16.45 -2.73 -8.91
N CYS A 120 -17.02 -1.81 -8.12
CA CYS A 120 -18.13 -2.07 -7.23
C CYS A 120 -19.45 -1.52 -7.81
N PRO A 121 -20.26 -2.34 -8.50
CA PRO A 121 -21.51 -1.89 -9.08
C PRO A 121 -22.49 -1.42 -8.00
N GLY A 122 -22.97 -0.18 -8.08
CA GLY A 122 -24.00 0.37 -7.20
C GLY A 122 -23.50 1.23 -6.04
N LEU A 123 -22.19 1.23 -5.73
CA LEU A 123 -21.63 2.12 -4.71
C LEU A 123 -21.58 3.58 -5.19
N LEU A 124 -21.43 3.79 -6.49
CA LEU A 124 -21.42 5.10 -7.15
C LEU A 124 -22.80 5.58 -7.59
N GLU A 125 -23.79 4.68 -7.73
CA GLU A 125 -25.14 5.05 -8.21
C GLU A 125 -25.97 5.75 -7.13
N SER A 126 -25.63 5.58 -5.85
CA SER A 126 -26.19 6.36 -4.74
C SER A 126 -25.45 7.68 -4.47
N ALA A 127 -24.31 7.93 -5.11
CA ALA A 127 -23.62 9.21 -5.06
C ALA A 127 -24.22 10.14 -6.13
N ASP A 128 -25.50 10.49 -5.97
CA ASP A 128 -26.20 11.44 -6.82
C ASP A 128 -25.44 12.78 -6.76
N PRO A 129 -24.72 13.22 -7.81
CA PRO A 129 -23.96 14.47 -7.80
C PRO A 129 -24.89 15.69 -7.76
N ALA A 130 -26.20 15.44 -7.84
CA ALA A 130 -27.29 16.40 -7.81
C ALA A 130 -28.04 16.45 -6.47
N SER A 131 -27.48 15.94 -5.37
CA SER A 131 -27.91 16.32 -4.01
C SER A 131 -27.06 17.48 -3.48
N PRO A 132 -27.33 18.74 -3.88
CA PRO A 132 -26.72 19.89 -3.24
C PRO A 132 -27.24 19.96 -1.80
N SER A 133 -26.33 19.81 -0.84
CA SER A 133 -26.29 20.68 0.35
C SER A 133 -27.59 20.86 1.17
N ASP A 134 -28.51 19.90 1.22
CA ASP A 134 -29.60 19.88 2.20
C ASP A 134 -29.14 19.34 3.57
N LEU A 135 -27.85 19.53 3.91
CA LEU A 135 -27.45 19.80 5.30
C LEU A 135 -27.86 21.24 5.64
N ALA A 136 -29.17 21.48 5.60
CA ALA A 136 -29.76 22.51 6.41
C ALA A 136 -29.49 22.12 7.86
N ASP A 137 -28.49 22.77 8.45
CA ASP A 137 -28.23 22.88 9.89
C ASP A 137 -29.57 23.05 10.64
N PRO A 138 -30.11 22.00 11.29
CA PRO A 138 -31.27 22.17 12.13
C PRO A 138 -30.74 22.58 13.51
N GLY A 139 -30.34 23.85 13.61
CA GLY A 139 -30.19 24.61 14.85
C GLY A 139 -29.62 23.82 16.01
N ALA A 140 -28.30 23.80 16.12
CA ALA A 140 -27.64 23.47 17.37
C ALA A 140 -28.18 24.41 18.48
N PRO A 141 -28.81 23.89 19.55
CA PRO A 141 -29.14 24.71 20.70
C PRO A 141 -27.86 25.20 21.35
N ALA A 142 -27.73 26.53 21.42
CA ALA A 142 -26.69 27.21 22.16
C ALA A 142 -26.96 27.10 23.66
N ASP A 143 -26.71 25.93 24.25
CA ASP A 143 -26.68 25.76 25.69
C ASP A 143 -25.29 25.23 26.09
N ALA A 144 -24.51 26.19 26.58
CA ALA A 144 -23.27 25.96 27.30
C ALA A 144 -23.57 25.22 28.60
N GLU A 145 -22.89 24.10 28.86
CA GLU A 145 -22.58 23.71 30.23
C GLU A 145 -21.14 23.20 30.36
N ASP A 146 -20.44 23.96 31.18
CA ASP A 146 -19.21 23.70 31.91
C ASP A 146 -19.09 22.25 32.42
N ALA A 147 -18.01 21.56 32.04
CA ALA A 147 -17.55 20.37 32.74
C ALA A 147 -16.02 20.32 32.71
N SER A 148 -15.45 21.20 33.53
CA SER A 148 -14.18 20.98 34.19
C SER A 148 -14.16 19.58 34.81
N THR A 149 -13.28 18.68 34.34
CA THR A 149 -12.55 17.72 35.20
C THR A 149 -11.37 17.14 34.42
N ALA A 150 -10.18 17.69 34.68
CA ALA A 150 -8.92 17.00 34.41
C ALA A 150 -8.69 15.92 35.48
N PRO A 151 -8.30 14.68 35.11
CA PRO A 151 -7.53 13.84 36.00
C PRO A 151 -6.04 14.06 35.76
N GLU A 152 -5.46 14.83 36.66
CA GLU A 152 -4.04 14.82 37.00
C GLU A 152 -3.65 13.38 37.38
N ARG A 153 -2.80 12.72 36.60
CA ARG A 153 -2.05 11.56 37.07
C ARG A 153 -0.59 11.66 36.62
N ALA A 154 0.19 12.11 37.58
CA ALA A 154 1.62 11.91 37.70
C ALA A 154 1.98 10.41 37.84
N ASP A 155 3.28 10.17 37.70
CA ASP A 155 4.04 8.92 37.96
C ASP A 155 3.95 7.88 36.83
N ALA A 156 5.05 7.38 36.23
CA ALA A 156 6.42 7.32 36.69
C ALA A 156 7.39 7.25 35.50
N LEU A 157 8.46 8.06 35.57
CA LEU A 157 9.67 7.91 34.78
C LEU A 157 10.40 6.65 35.28
N GLY A 158 10.33 5.57 34.52
CA GLY A 158 11.26 4.46 34.60
C GLY A 158 12.23 4.55 33.44
N GLU A 159 13.45 4.98 33.70
CA GLU A 159 14.58 4.93 32.77
C GLU A 159 15.00 3.46 32.56
N PRO A 160 14.96 2.89 31.34
CA PRO A 160 15.72 1.69 31.06
C PRO A 160 17.17 2.09 30.73
N GLU A 161 18.07 1.72 31.65
CA GLU A 161 19.51 1.77 31.47
C GLU A 161 19.94 0.97 30.23
N GLY A 162 20.93 1.52 29.53
CA GLY A 162 21.41 1.08 28.23
C GLY A 162 21.80 -0.40 28.13
N GLY A 163 21.26 -1.03 27.10
CA GLY A 163 21.86 -2.20 26.45
C GLY A 163 22.40 -1.76 25.10
N ALA A 164 23.72 -1.73 24.95
CA ALA A 164 24.36 -1.59 23.65
C ALA A 164 24.00 -2.83 22.80
N ALA A 165 23.01 -2.68 21.92
CA ALA A 165 22.72 -3.65 20.89
C ALA A 165 23.79 -3.55 19.80
N ASP A 166 24.57 -4.61 19.72
CA ASP A 166 25.49 -4.94 18.64
C ASP A 166 24.78 -4.74 17.29
N LEU A 167 25.25 -3.78 16.50
CA LEU A 167 24.79 -3.52 15.13
C LEU A 167 25.20 -4.71 14.24
N VAL A 168 24.40 -5.77 14.26
CA VAL A 168 24.44 -6.77 13.20
C VAL A 168 23.80 -6.12 11.97
N GLU A 169 24.64 -5.73 11.03
CA GLU A 169 24.25 -5.26 9.71
C GLU A 169 23.50 -6.41 9.00
N VAL A 170 22.17 -6.43 9.14
CA VAL A 170 21.31 -7.35 8.41
C VAL A 170 21.30 -6.88 6.96
N ILE A 171 22.23 -7.41 6.18
CA ILE A 171 22.25 -7.30 4.73
C ILE A 171 21.02 -8.04 4.23
N ASP A 172 20.01 -7.28 3.82
CA ASP A 172 18.78 -7.76 3.20
C ASP A 172 19.15 -8.50 1.89
N PRO A 173 19.00 -9.83 1.79
CA PRO A 173 19.50 -10.61 0.65
C PRO A 173 18.74 -10.31 -0.65
N PHE A 174 17.69 -9.49 -0.61
CA PHE A 174 16.85 -9.18 -1.76
C PHE A 174 17.28 -7.96 -2.58
N ASP A 175 18.22 -7.14 -2.10
CA ASP A 175 18.75 -5.99 -2.87
C ASP A 175 19.88 -6.39 -3.85
N ALA A 176 20.39 -7.62 -3.77
CA ALA A 176 21.51 -8.09 -4.60
C ALA A 176 21.14 -8.51 -6.04
N LEU A 177 19.87 -8.44 -6.46
CA LEU A 177 19.44 -8.98 -7.76
C LEU A 177 19.02 -7.94 -8.81
N THR A 178 19.24 -6.65 -8.56
CA THR A 178 18.82 -5.60 -9.51
C THR A 178 19.95 -4.68 -9.98
N THR A 179 21.20 -5.17 -10.02
CA THR A 179 22.26 -4.46 -10.72
C THR A 179 22.20 -4.81 -12.21
N PRO A 180 21.89 -3.86 -13.13
CA PRO A 180 22.01 -4.10 -14.55
C PRO A 180 23.49 -4.28 -14.90
N ALA A 181 23.82 -5.37 -15.61
CA ALA A 181 25.15 -5.59 -16.17
C ALA A 181 25.45 -4.51 -17.25
N PRO A 182 26.72 -4.06 -17.37
CA PRO A 182 27.12 -3.04 -18.35
C PRO A 182 27.03 -3.54 -19.81
#